data_AF-U6DMJ0-F1
#
_entry.id   AF-U6DMJ0-F1
#
_cell.length_a   1.000
_cell.length_b   1.000
_cell.length_c   1.000
_cell.angle_alpha   90.00
_cell.angle_beta   90.00
_cell.angle_gamma   90.00
#
_symmetry.space_group_name_H-M   'P 1'
#
loop_
_entity.id
_entity.type
_entity.pdbx_description
1 polymer ?
#
loop_
_entity_poly.entity_id
_entity_poly.type
_entity_poly.pdbx_seq_one_letter_code
_entity_poly.pdbx_strand_id
1 'polypeptide(L)'
;AELREGDLGSSFGIICEQCRAFFDNESELLRLKAFVLFGKLAKVVRISKKHFFKEEVKKAWITLMLHCQDPCSDAAQACMATMFQCVHFWGWKALESSSGQRNSSEADGLTVFQTTLCSILTQKKPAVLFNFLLETMTYINSNLSRIRIAACNLAGIIMKQMSAHHLRKLDFPALRNSLQELQLDSDPEVRRAALETLKILDTCSQQPLLSSSGGFC
;
A
#
# COMPACT_ATOMS: atom_id res chain seq x y z
N ALA A 1 -23.30 7.53 -20.15
CA ALA A 1 -24.09 6.46 -19.49
C ALA A 1 -23.42 6.09 -18.17
N GLU A 2 -24.17 6.07 -17.07
CA GLU A 2 -23.67 5.59 -15.78
C GLU A 2 -23.70 4.04 -15.78
N LEU A 3 -22.58 3.41 -15.43
CA LEU A 3 -22.46 1.95 -15.32
C LEU A 3 -23.34 1.47 -14.15
N ARG A 4 -24.27 0.54 -14.38
CA ARG A 4 -25.07 -0.09 -13.33
C ARG A 4 -24.65 -1.55 -13.18
N GLU A 5 -24.73 -2.12 -11.98
CA GLU A 5 -24.30 -3.52 -11.77
C GLU A 5 -25.16 -4.54 -12.53
N GLY A 6 -26.43 -4.22 -12.81
CA GLY A 6 -27.27 -5.04 -13.71
C GLY A 6 -26.64 -5.25 -15.09
N ASP A 7 -25.77 -4.31 -15.51
CA ASP A 7 -25.05 -4.36 -16.78
C ASP A 7 -23.84 -5.30 -16.72
N LEU A 8 -23.37 -5.67 -15.52
CA LEU A 8 -22.15 -6.46 -15.30
C LEU A 8 -22.42 -7.94 -15.04
N GLY A 9 -23.55 -8.28 -14.41
CA GLY A 9 -24.01 -9.66 -14.23
C GLY A 9 -22.93 -10.64 -13.73
N SER A 10 -22.70 -11.71 -14.48
CA SER A 10 -21.68 -12.74 -14.20
C SER A 10 -20.24 -12.25 -14.43
N SER A 11 -20.03 -11.20 -15.22
CA SER A 11 -18.72 -10.66 -15.58
C SER A 11 -18.08 -9.81 -14.48
N PHE A 12 -18.82 -9.42 -13.43
CA PHE A 12 -18.32 -8.57 -12.36
C PHE A 12 -16.98 -9.06 -11.78
N GLY A 13 -16.87 -10.36 -11.49
CA GLY A 13 -15.65 -10.94 -10.92
C GLY A 13 -14.45 -10.84 -11.86
N ILE A 14 -14.66 -11.23 -13.12
CA ILE A 14 -13.63 -11.19 -14.18
C ILE A 14 -13.13 -9.75 -14.38
N ILE A 15 -14.04 -8.77 -14.39
CA ILE A 15 -13.67 -7.37 -14.58
C ILE A 15 -12.86 -6.86 -13.37
N CYS A 16 -13.21 -7.25 -12.14
CA CYS A 16 -12.42 -6.89 -10.95
C CYS A 16 -10.98 -7.42 -11.05
N GLU A 17 -10.83 -8.69 -11.43
CA GLU A 17 -9.53 -9.34 -11.58
C GLU A 17 -8.71 -8.69 -12.70
N GLN A 18 -9.34 -8.39 -13.84
CA GLN A 18 -8.70 -7.70 -14.96
C GLN A 18 -8.24 -6.29 -14.60
N CYS A 19 -9.05 -5.51 -13.87
CA CYS A 19 -8.62 -4.21 -13.37
C CYS A 19 -7.31 -4.34 -12.57
N ARG A 20 -7.25 -5.28 -11.61
CA ARG A 20 -6.05 -5.48 -10.80
C ARG A 20 -4.83 -5.88 -11.64
N ALA A 21 -5.02 -6.74 -12.65
CA ALA A 21 -3.95 -7.14 -13.55
C ALA A 21 -3.37 -5.96 -14.36
N PHE A 22 -4.13 -4.87 -14.55
CA PHE A 22 -3.69 -3.68 -15.27
C PHE A 22 -3.13 -2.56 -14.37
N PHE A 23 -3.17 -2.69 -13.04
CA PHE A 23 -2.66 -1.65 -12.14
C PHE A 23 -1.15 -1.42 -12.30
N ASP A 24 -0.38 -2.47 -12.57
CA ASP A 24 1.07 -2.42 -12.77
C ASP A 24 1.46 -2.43 -14.26
N ASN A 25 0.52 -2.11 -15.16
CA ASN A 25 0.80 -2.14 -16.60
C ASN A 25 1.76 -1.00 -17.00
N GLU A 26 2.66 -1.25 -17.94
CA GLU A 26 3.56 -0.22 -18.48
C GLU A 26 2.80 0.96 -19.11
N SER A 27 1.64 0.70 -19.72
CA SER A 27 0.79 1.74 -20.30
C SER A 27 0.08 2.55 -19.20
N GLU A 28 0.45 3.82 -19.09
CA GLU A 28 -0.18 4.80 -18.19
C GLU A 28 -1.70 4.87 -18.41
N LEU A 29 -2.13 4.80 -19.67
CA LEU A 29 -3.55 4.81 -20.03
C LEU A 29 -4.27 3.57 -19.49
N LEU A 30 -3.66 2.37 -19.59
CA LEU A 30 -4.27 1.15 -19.06
C LEU A 30 -4.36 1.21 -17.53
N ARG A 31 -3.30 1.66 -16.83
CA ARG A 31 -3.34 1.88 -15.37
C ARG A 31 -4.47 2.84 -14.99
N LEU A 32 -4.53 4.00 -15.64
CA LEU A 32 -5.58 5.01 -15.43
C LEU A 32 -6.99 4.41 -15.60
N LYS A 33 -7.25 3.73 -16.73
CA LYS A 33 -8.58 3.17 -17.00
C LYS A 33 -8.93 2.05 -16.02
N ALA A 34 -7.95 1.24 -15.62
CA ALA A 34 -8.13 0.19 -14.64
C ALA A 34 -8.49 0.75 -13.26
N PHE A 35 -7.80 1.78 -12.77
CA PHE A 35 -8.15 2.43 -11.50
C PHE A 35 -9.57 3.01 -11.56
N VAL A 36 -9.88 3.80 -12.60
CA VAL A 36 -11.21 4.38 -12.78
C VAL A 36 -12.30 3.31 -12.80
N LEU A 37 -12.08 2.18 -13.50
CA LEU A 37 -13.05 1.10 -13.58
C LEU A 37 -13.20 0.40 -12.22
N PHE A 38 -12.11 0.10 -11.53
CA PHE A 38 -12.17 -0.52 -10.19
C PHE A 38 -12.91 0.36 -9.17
N GLY A 39 -12.70 1.67 -9.20
CA GLY A 39 -13.45 2.62 -8.37
C GLY A 39 -14.95 2.63 -8.70
N LYS A 40 -15.31 2.55 -9.99
CA LYS A 40 -16.72 2.38 -10.39
C LYS A 40 -17.31 1.09 -9.85
N LEU A 41 -16.58 -0.03 -9.93
CA LEU A 41 -17.00 -1.32 -9.36
C LEU A 41 -17.24 -1.22 -7.84
N ALA A 42 -16.38 -0.49 -7.12
CA ALA A 42 -16.52 -0.25 -5.69
C ALA A 42 -17.81 0.50 -5.32
N LYS A 43 -18.30 1.38 -6.20
CA LYS A 43 -19.55 2.12 -5.99
C LYS A 43 -20.80 1.31 -6.32
N VAL A 44 -20.72 0.45 -7.34
CA VAL A 44 -21.91 -0.24 -7.87
C VAL A 44 -22.15 -1.62 -7.25
N VAL A 45 -21.16 -2.19 -6.54
CA VAL A 45 -21.25 -3.55 -5.98
C VAL A 45 -22.44 -3.74 -5.01
N ARG A 46 -23.33 -4.70 -5.30
CA ARG A 46 -24.43 -5.12 -4.43
C ARG A 46 -23.96 -5.96 -3.25
N ILE A 47 -24.86 -6.08 -2.29
CA ILE A 47 -24.73 -6.92 -1.09
C ILE A 47 -24.31 -8.36 -1.45
N SER A 48 -24.85 -8.95 -2.52
CA SER A 48 -24.54 -10.33 -2.93
C SER A 48 -23.09 -10.54 -3.39
N LYS A 49 -22.42 -9.50 -3.91
CA LYS A 49 -21.02 -9.56 -4.35
C LYS A 49 -20.06 -8.79 -3.43
N LYS A 50 -20.58 -8.14 -2.38
CA LYS A 50 -19.81 -7.30 -1.45
C LYS A 50 -18.67 -8.06 -0.76
N HIS A 51 -18.89 -9.33 -0.38
CA HIS A 51 -17.84 -10.15 0.23
C HIS A 51 -16.71 -10.44 -0.76
N PHE A 52 -17.06 -10.85 -1.98
CA PHE A 52 -16.08 -11.08 -3.05
C PHE A 52 -15.27 -9.81 -3.32
N PHE A 53 -15.93 -8.68 -3.54
CA PHE A 53 -15.26 -7.43 -3.85
C PHE A 53 -14.36 -6.95 -2.71
N LYS A 54 -14.76 -7.19 -1.45
CA LYS A 54 -13.91 -6.92 -0.28
C LYS A 54 -12.59 -7.69 -0.33
N GLU A 55 -12.59 -8.95 -0.77
CA GLU A 55 -11.36 -9.72 -0.93
C GLU A 55 -10.51 -9.18 -2.10
N GLU A 56 -11.14 -8.75 -3.20
CA GLU A 56 -10.44 -8.09 -4.30
C GLU A 56 -9.81 -6.76 -3.87
N VAL A 57 -10.48 -5.97 -3.03
CA VAL A 57 -9.92 -4.74 -2.45
C VAL A 57 -8.69 -5.04 -1.60
N LYS A 58 -8.72 -6.10 -0.79
CA LYS A 58 -7.54 -6.49 0.02
C LYS A 58 -6.34 -6.85 -0.87
N LYS A 59 -6.57 -7.62 -1.95
CA LYS A 59 -5.54 -8.00 -2.92
C LYS A 59 -5.01 -6.82 -3.75
N ALA A 60 -5.79 -5.75 -3.87
CA ALA A 60 -5.41 -4.54 -4.59
C ALA A 60 -4.70 -3.51 -3.71
N TRP A 61 -4.70 -3.71 -2.38
CA TRP A 61 -4.53 -2.61 -1.45
C TRP A 61 -3.14 -1.99 -1.49
N ILE A 62 -2.09 -2.82 -1.51
CA ILE A 62 -0.71 -2.33 -1.60
C ILE A 62 -0.50 -1.61 -2.93
N THR A 63 -0.89 -2.22 -4.05
CA THR A 63 -0.80 -1.59 -5.37
C THR A 63 -1.49 -0.23 -5.41
N LEU A 64 -2.71 -0.12 -4.85
CA LEU A 64 -3.44 1.15 -4.77
C LEU A 64 -2.70 2.20 -3.91
N MET A 65 -2.11 1.80 -2.77
CA MET A 65 -1.34 2.72 -1.91
C MET A 65 -0.07 3.23 -2.60
N LEU A 66 0.59 2.38 -3.40
CA LEU A 66 1.80 2.73 -4.13
C LEU A 66 1.49 3.63 -5.33
N HIS A 67 0.49 3.27 -6.13
CA HIS A 67 0.08 4.03 -7.32
C HIS A 67 -0.67 5.33 -7.00
N CYS A 68 -0.96 5.65 -5.74
CA CYS A 68 -1.28 7.03 -5.37
C CYS A 68 -0.13 8.01 -5.67
N GLN A 69 1.08 7.51 -5.90
CA GLN A 69 2.27 8.26 -6.31
C GLN A 69 2.70 7.87 -7.74
N ASP A 70 1.78 7.43 -8.61
CA ASP A 70 2.08 7.08 -10.01
C ASP A 70 2.83 8.23 -10.74
N PRO A 71 3.80 7.92 -11.62
CA PRO A 71 4.46 8.97 -12.41
C PRO A 71 3.50 9.74 -13.33
N CYS A 72 2.41 9.11 -13.77
CA CYS A 72 1.33 9.79 -14.50
C CYS A 72 0.35 10.43 -13.52
N SER A 73 0.25 11.76 -13.53
CA SER A 73 -0.60 12.52 -12.60
C SER A 73 -2.07 12.11 -12.66
N ASP A 74 -2.61 11.82 -13.85
CA ASP A 74 -4.00 11.39 -14.00
C ASP A 74 -4.21 10.01 -13.37
N ALA A 75 -3.27 9.09 -13.56
CA ALA A 75 -3.32 7.75 -12.97
C ALA A 75 -3.20 7.83 -11.44
N ALA A 76 -2.30 8.68 -10.91
CA ALA A 76 -2.14 8.91 -9.47
C ALA A 76 -3.45 9.42 -8.83
N GLN A 77 -4.06 10.44 -9.44
CA GLN A 77 -5.32 11.00 -8.96
C GLN A 77 -6.47 9.99 -9.03
N ALA A 78 -6.57 9.23 -10.13
CA ALA A 78 -7.57 8.18 -10.26
C ALA A 78 -7.36 7.04 -9.24
N CYS A 79 -6.11 6.66 -9.00
CA CYS A 79 -5.73 5.66 -8.00
C CYS A 79 -6.12 6.12 -6.59
N MET A 80 -5.78 7.36 -6.22
CA MET A 80 -6.13 7.93 -4.93
C MET A 80 -7.65 8.01 -4.72
N ALA A 81 -8.40 8.49 -5.71
CA ALA A 81 -9.86 8.52 -5.66
C ALA A 81 -10.46 7.11 -5.51
N THR A 82 -9.87 6.12 -6.18
CA THR A 82 -10.28 4.70 -6.10
C THR A 82 -9.96 4.11 -4.73
N MET A 83 -8.76 4.36 -4.20
CA MET A 83 -8.36 3.93 -2.87
C MET A 83 -9.33 4.43 -1.80
N PHE A 84 -9.69 5.71 -1.81
CA PHE A 84 -10.66 6.27 -0.87
C PHE A 84 -12.07 5.68 -1.02
N GLN A 85 -12.51 5.41 -2.26
CA GLN A 85 -13.77 4.68 -2.49
C GLN A 85 -13.72 3.27 -1.91
N CYS A 86 -12.54 2.64 -1.84
CA CYS A 86 -12.35 1.30 -1.31
C CYS A 86 -12.14 1.23 0.22
N VAL A 87 -11.88 2.37 0.91
CA VAL A 87 -11.59 2.40 2.36
C VAL A 87 -12.68 1.73 3.20
N HIS A 88 -13.96 1.97 2.88
CA HIS A 88 -15.08 1.48 3.67
C HIS A 88 -15.19 -0.07 3.69
N PHE A 89 -14.56 -0.77 2.73
CA PHE A 89 -14.51 -2.24 2.74
C PHE A 89 -13.65 -2.81 3.88
N TRP A 90 -12.75 -2.01 4.45
CA TRP A 90 -11.98 -2.38 5.64
C TRP A 90 -12.80 -2.32 6.94
N GLY A 91 -13.90 -1.56 6.96
CA GLY A 91 -14.79 -1.44 8.12
C GLY A 91 -14.19 -0.69 9.31
N TRP A 92 -13.23 0.21 9.06
CA TRP A 92 -12.59 1.03 10.08
C TRP A 92 -13.01 2.49 9.95
N LYS A 93 -13.98 2.89 10.77
CA LYS A 93 -14.49 4.28 10.82
C LYS A 93 -13.39 5.35 10.98
N ALA A 94 -12.29 5.01 11.66
CA ALA A 94 -11.15 5.91 11.84
C ALA A 94 -10.43 6.27 10.53
N LEU A 95 -10.44 5.40 9.52
CA LEU A 95 -9.89 5.70 8.19
C LEU A 95 -10.82 6.58 7.37
N GLU A 96 -12.13 6.45 7.58
CA GLU A 96 -13.14 7.25 6.88
C GLU A 96 -13.02 8.73 7.26
N SER A 97 -12.74 9.06 8.53
CA SER A 97 -12.53 10.44 8.99
C SER A 97 -11.23 11.08 8.51
N SER A 98 -10.20 10.28 8.17
CA SER A 98 -8.94 10.79 7.59
C SER A 98 -9.05 11.13 6.09
N SER A 99 -10.10 10.67 5.40
CA SER A 99 -10.29 10.91 3.96
C SER A 99 -10.77 12.33 3.60
N GLY A 100 -11.21 13.12 4.59
CA GLY A 100 -11.88 14.41 4.37
C GLY A 100 -11.01 15.66 4.59
N GLN A 101 -9.75 15.54 5.02
CA GLN A 101 -8.89 16.68 5.36
C GLN A 101 -7.98 17.04 4.17
N ARG A 102 -8.43 17.98 3.33
CA ARG A 102 -7.78 18.38 2.07
C ARG A 102 -6.80 19.57 2.21
N ASN A 103 -6.31 19.83 3.43
CA ASN A 103 -5.55 21.05 3.76
C ASN A 103 -4.02 20.88 3.78
N SER A 104 -3.50 19.66 3.58
CA SER A 104 -2.07 19.37 3.43
C SER A 104 -1.73 19.05 1.97
N SER A 105 -0.44 19.09 1.59
CA SER A 105 0.01 18.52 0.32
C SER A 105 -0.53 17.08 0.17
N GLU A 106 -0.92 16.67 -1.04
CA GLU A 106 -1.49 15.34 -1.28
C GLU A 106 -0.55 14.21 -0.80
N ALA A 107 0.76 14.42 -0.92
CA ALA A 107 1.79 13.49 -0.43
C ALA A 107 1.82 13.40 1.11
N ASP A 108 1.67 14.54 1.80
CA ASP A 108 1.63 14.57 3.27
C ASP A 108 0.35 13.89 3.79
N GLY A 109 -0.77 14.15 3.14
CA GLY A 109 -2.06 13.51 3.45
C GLY A 109 -2.01 12.00 3.28
N LEU A 110 -1.40 11.52 2.18
CA LEU A 110 -1.18 10.09 1.96
C LEU A 110 -0.30 9.47 3.04
N THR A 111 0.82 10.12 3.39
CA THR A 111 1.73 9.62 4.44
C THR A 111 1.04 9.49 5.80
N VAL A 112 0.22 10.48 6.17
CA VAL A 112 -0.60 10.45 7.38
C VAL A 112 -1.58 9.28 7.32
N PHE A 113 -2.30 9.12 6.21
CA PHE A 113 -3.23 8.00 6.02
C PHE A 113 -2.54 6.64 6.15
N GLN A 114 -1.41 6.44 5.47
CA GLN A 114 -0.61 5.21 5.53
C GLN A 114 -0.16 4.90 6.96
N THR A 115 0.28 5.92 7.70
CA THR A 115 0.71 5.79 9.10
C THR A 115 -0.45 5.42 10.02
N THR A 116 -1.61 6.06 9.86
CA THR A 116 -2.83 5.74 10.63
C THR A 116 -3.33 4.33 10.34
N LEU A 117 -3.37 3.94 9.07
CA LEU A 117 -3.73 2.57 8.65
C LEU A 117 -2.82 1.53 9.30
N CYS A 118 -1.50 1.74 9.22
CA CYS A 118 -0.53 0.82 9.79
C CYS A 118 -0.68 0.72 11.31
N SER A 119 -0.91 1.84 12.02
CA SER A 119 -1.19 1.83 13.46
C SER A 119 -2.43 1.02 13.83
N ILE A 120 -3.54 1.20 13.09
CA ILE A 120 -4.77 0.41 13.29
C ILE A 120 -4.50 -1.08 13.04
N LEU A 121 -3.76 -1.40 11.99
CA LEU A 121 -3.41 -2.76 11.63
C LEU A 121 -2.51 -3.43 12.69
N THR A 122 -1.52 -2.72 13.24
CA THR A 122 -0.70 -3.23 14.34
C THR A 122 -1.55 -3.70 15.51
N GLN A 123 -2.58 -2.94 15.88
CA GLN A 123 -3.44 -3.26 17.02
C GLN A 123 -4.46 -4.34 16.70
N LYS A 124 -5.09 -4.29 15.52
CA LYS A 124 -6.25 -5.14 15.20
C LYS A 124 -5.92 -6.39 14.40
N LYS A 125 -4.94 -6.31 13.48
CA LYS A 125 -4.62 -7.35 12.51
C LYS A 125 -3.12 -7.34 12.14
N PRO A 126 -2.22 -7.61 13.10
CA PRO A 126 -0.78 -7.46 12.86
C PRO A 126 -0.23 -8.44 11.81
N ALA A 127 -0.86 -9.61 11.62
CA ALA A 127 -0.53 -10.52 10.53
C ALA A 127 -0.80 -9.92 9.14
N VAL A 128 -1.86 -9.09 9.01
CA VAL A 128 -2.13 -8.37 7.76
C VAL A 128 -1.06 -7.31 7.50
N LEU A 129 -0.62 -6.59 8.55
CA LEU A 129 0.47 -5.63 8.43
C LEU A 129 1.79 -6.29 8.00
N PHE A 130 2.07 -7.49 8.53
CA PHE A 130 3.24 -8.27 8.12
C PHE A 130 3.16 -8.66 6.64
N ASN A 131 2.02 -9.18 6.17
CA ASN A 131 1.83 -9.51 4.76
C ASN A 131 1.93 -8.27 3.85
N PHE A 132 1.45 -7.12 4.33
CA PHE A 132 1.59 -5.85 3.63
C PHE A 132 3.06 -5.46 3.42
N LEU A 133 3.92 -5.71 4.39
CA LEU A 133 5.36 -5.48 4.21
C LEU A 133 5.93 -6.39 3.13
N LEU A 134 5.62 -7.69 3.19
CA LEU A 134 6.12 -8.66 2.21
C LEU A 134 5.68 -8.30 0.79
N GLU A 135 4.41 -7.94 0.62
CA GLU A 135 3.86 -7.51 -0.66
C GLU A 135 4.47 -6.16 -1.10
N THR A 136 4.65 -5.19 -0.20
CA THR A 136 5.32 -3.92 -0.52
C THR A 136 6.74 -4.15 -1.03
N MET A 137 7.46 -5.10 -0.45
CA MET A 137 8.84 -5.40 -0.83
C MET A 137 8.97 -6.03 -2.22
N THR A 138 7.90 -6.53 -2.85
CA THR A 138 7.98 -6.99 -4.25
C THR A 138 8.09 -5.82 -5.24
N TYR A 139 7.65 -4.62 -4.84
CA TYR A 139 7.61 -3.42 -5.68
C TYR A 139 8.91 -2.62 -5.73
N ILE A 140 9.89 -2.97 -4.90
CA ILE A 140 11.22 -2.36 -4.96
C ILE A 140 11.91 -2.59 -6.31
N ASN A 141 11.51 -3.62 -7.06
CA ASN A 141 12.03 -3.93 -8.39
C ASN A 141 11.11 -3.45 -9.52
N SER A 142 10.14 -2.57 -9.21
CA SER A 142 9.25 -2.00 -10.23
C SER A 142 10.03 -1.24 -11.30
N ASN A 143 9.56 -1.29 -12.55
CA ASN A 143 10.11 -0.49 -13.65
C ASN A 143 9.91 1.04 -13.44
N LEU A 144 8.93 1.43 -12.61
CA LEU A 144 8.60 2.82 -12.35
C LEU A 144 9.34 3.33 -11.11
N SER A 145 10.24 4.32 -11.27
CA SER A 145 11.05 4.82 -10.13
C SER A 145 10.21 5.40 -9.00
N ARG A 146 9.10 6.08 -9.33
CA ARG A 146 8.12 6.57 -8.34
C ARG A 146 7.49 5.46 -7.51
N ILE A 147 7.25 4.28 -8.08
CA ILE A 147 6.71 3.13 -7.35
C ILE A 147 7.78 2.51 -6.45
N ARG A 148 9.04 2.45 -6.90
CA ARG A 148 10.15 2.03 -6.03
C ARG A 148 10.31 2.95 -4.81
N ILE A 149 10.24 4.27 -5.02
CA ILE A 149 10.25 5.27 -3.92
C ILE A 149 9.08 5.03 -2.96
N ALA A 150 7.85 4.89 -3.50
CA ALA A 150 6.66 4.65 -2.69
C ALA A 150 6.77 3.35 -1.89
N ALA A 151 7.35 2.30 -2.48
CA ALA A 151 7.57 1.01 -1.82
C ALA A 151 8.56 1.13 -0.66
N CYS A 152 9.70 1.80 -0.85
CA CYS A 152 10.66 2.07 0.22
C CYS A 152 10.01 2.83 1.38
N ASN A 153 9.29 3.92 1.07
CA ASN A 153 8.65 4.76 2.08
C ASN A 153 7.58 3.98 2.87
N LEU A 154 6.71 3.25 2.16
CA LEU A 154 5.66 2.44 2.80
C LEU A 154 6.26 1.31 3.64
N ALA A 155 7.30 0.63 3.17
CA ALA A 155 8.00 -0.39 3.95
C ALA A 155 8.57 0.20 5.25
N GLY A 156 9.16 1.40 5.18
CA GLY A 156 9.64 2.14 6.36
C GLY A 156 8.53 2.46 7.36
N ILE A 157 7.36 2.92 6.89
CA ILE A 157 6.18 3.18 7.73
C ILE A 157 5.68 1.89 8.40
N ILE A 158 5.57 0.81 7.62
CA ILE A 158 5.09 -0.49 8.14
C ILE A 158 6.05 -1.02 9.21
N MET A 159 7.36 -1.01 8.96
CA MET A 159 8.36 -1.48 9.93
C MET A 159 8.33 -0.68 11.23
N LYS A 160 8.21 0.66 11.15
CA LYS A 160 8.09 1.52 12.34
C LYS A 160 6.88 1.19 13.21
N GLN A 161 5.78 0.77 12.59
CA GLN A 161 4.54 0.44 13.31
C GLN A 161 4.49 -1.02 13.78
N MET A 162 5.35 -1.89 13.26
CA MET A 162 5.31 -3.31 13.54
C MET A 162 5.77 -3.62 14.98
N SER A 163 5.08 -4.56 15.65
CA SER A 163 5.47 -4.97 17.00
C SER A 163 6.77 -5.79 16.98
N ALA A 164 7.54 -5.75 18.08
CA ALA A 164 8.79 -6.49 18.22
C ALA A 164 8.65 -7.99 17.92
N HIS A 165 7.52 -8.60 18.28
CA HIS A 165 7.22 -10.00 17.96
C HIS A 165 7.15 -10.28 16.45
N HIS A 166 6.58 -9.37 15.66
CA HIS A 166 6.51 -9.54 14.20
C HIS A 166 7.81 -9.14 13.51
N LEU A 167 8.51 -8.13 14.03
CA LEU A 167 9.85 -7.76 13.53
C LEU A 167 10.82 -8.95 13.61
N ARG A 168 10.78 -9.76 14.68
CA ARG A 168 11.60 -10.98 14.82
C ARG A 168 11.35 -12.05 13.75
N LYS A 169 10.23 -11.99 13.03
CA LYS A 169 9.91 -12.92 11.94
C LYS A 169 10.42 -12.44 10.58
N LEU A 170 10.95 -11.22 10.51
CA LEU A 170 11.49 -10.67 9.28
C LEU A 170 12.83 -11.31 8.96
N ASP A 171 13.03 -11.61 7.68
CA ASP A 171 14.34 -11.90 7.12
C ASP A 171 15.09 -10.57 6.93
N PHE A 172 15.68 -10.07 8.04
CA PHE A 172 16.46 -8.84 8.04
C PHE A 172 17.61 -8.87 7.00
N PRO A 173 18.38 -9.97 6.84
CA PRO A 173 19.37 -10.08 5.77
C PRO A 173 18.77 -9.89 4.37
N ALA A 174 17.68 -10.58 4.02
CA ALA A 174 17.07 -10.47 2.70
C ALA A 174 16.53 -9.05 2.44
N LEU A 175 15.86 -8.44 3.42
CA LEU A 175 15.37 -7.06 3.33
C LEU A 175 16.52 -6.06 3.16
N ARG A 176 17.60 -6.23 3.93
CA ARG A 176 18.79 -5.39 3.85
C ARG A 176 19.43 -5.48 2.48
N ASN A 177 19.68 -6.69 1.97
CA ASN A 177 20.28 -6.89 0.65
C ASN A 177 19.45 -6.20 -0.44
N SER A 178 18.13 -6.42 -0.41
CA SER A 178 17.19 -5.82 -1.34
C SER A 178 17.24 -4.28 -1.34
N LEU A 179 17.31 -3.65 -0.17
CA LEU A 179 17.41 -2.18 -0.05
C LEU A 179 18.82 -1.65 -0.38
N GLN A 180 19.86 -2.45 -0.16
CA GLN A 180 21.24 -2.12 -0.54
C GLN A 180 21.43 -2.15 -2.06
N GLU A 181 20.80 -3.10 -2.76
CA GLU A 181 20.78 -3.14 -4.23
C GLU A 181 20.17 -1.85 -4.80
N LEU A 182 19.13 -1.30 -4.19
CA LEU A 182 18.56 0.00 -4.57
C LEU A 182 19.51 1.20 -4.37
N GLN A 183 20.62 1.06 -3.64
CA GLN A 183 21.65 2.10 -3.60
C GLN A 183 22.41 2.22 -4.93
N LEU A 184 22.26 1.24 -5.83
CA LEU A 184 22.79 1.27 -7.19
C LEU A 184 21.77 1.80 -8.21
N ASP A 185 20.56 2.17 -7.79
CA ASP A 185 19.52 2.68 -8.69
C ASP A 185 19.99 3.93 -9.42
N SER A 186 19.62 4.08 -10.69
CA SER A 186 19.89 5.27 -11.49
C SER A 186 19.27 6.54 -10.90
N ASP A 187 18.09 6.44 -10.28
CA ASP A 187 17.34 7.57 -9.75
C ASP A 187 17.83 7.94 -8.34
N PRO A 188 18.37 9.16 -8.13
CA PRO A 188 18.84 9.60 -6.81
C PRO A 188 17.75 9.61 -5.74
N GLU A 189 16.48 9.81 -6.11
CA GLU A 189 15.37 9.81 -5.17
C GLU A 189 15.08 8.39 -4.65
N VAL A 190 15.21 7.37 -5.51
CA VAL A 190 15.11 5.97 -5.11
C VAL A 190 16.22 5.61 -4.13
N ARG A 191 17.47 5.99 -4.44
CA ARG A 191 18.62 5.75 -3.54
C ARG A 191 18.39 6.37 -2.17
N ARG A 192 17.88 7.60 -2.12
CA ARG A 192 17.56 8.28 -0.85
C ARG A 192 16.46 7.56 -0.07
N ALA A 193 15.35 7.22 -0.72
CA ALA A 193 14.26 6.51 -0.07
C ALA A 193 14.72 5.16 0.51
N ALA A 194 15.50 4.40 -0.27
CA ALA A 194 16.08 3.13 0.18
C ALA A 194 17.04 3.32 1.36
N LEU A 195 17.85 4.39 1.36
CA LEU A 195 18.77 4.69 2.46
C LEU A 195 18.02 5.03 3.76
N GLU A 196 16.96 5.83 3.68
CA GLU A 196 16.12 6.12 4.85
C GLU A 196 15.44 4.85 5.38
N THR A 197 14.97 3.98 4.49
CA THR A 197 14.38 2.68 4.88
C THR A 197 15.42 1.72 5.49
N LEU A 198 16.68 1.74 5.03
CA LEU A 198 17.78 0.99 5.64
C LEU A 198 18.03 1.44 7.09
N LYS A 199 18.06 2.75 7.35
CA LYS A 199 18.24 3.29 8.72
C LYS A 199 17.11 2.82 9.66
N ILE A 200 15.89 2.74 9.14
CA ILE A 200 14.74 2.20 9.89
C ILE A 200 14.95 0.71 10.18
N LEU A 201 15.34 -0.07 9.16
CA LEU A 201 15.61 -1.50 9.30
C LEU A 201 16.70 -1.75 10.37
N ASP A 202 17.77 -0.95 10.37
CA ASP A 202 18.84 -0.99 11.38
C ASP A 202 18.29 -0.76 12.78
N THR A 203 17.49 0.30 12.96
CA THR A 203 16.84 0.61 14.24
C THR A 203 15.95 -0.53 14.71
N CYS A 204 15.13 -1.10 13.83
CA CYS A 204 14.25 -2.22 14.14
C CYS A 204 15.03 -3.50 14.49
N SER A 205 16.18 -3.74 13.87
CA SER A 205 17.04 -4.89 14.17
C SER A 205 17.69 -4.82 15.55
N GLN A 206 17.89 -3.61 16.08
CA GLN A 206 18.51 -3.35 17.39
C GLN A 206 17.50 -3.31 18.54
N GLN A 207 16.22 -3.02 18.29
CA GLN A 207 15.15 -2.97 19.31
C GLN A 207 15.07 -4.22 20.23
N PRO A 208 15.30 -5.46 19.76
CA PRO A 208 15.30 -6.64 20.64
C PRO A 208 16.39 -6.61 21.72
N LEU A 209 17.53 -5.96 21.47
CA LEU A 209 18.70 -5.96 22.38
C LEU A 209 18.47 -5.05 23.61
N LEU A 210 17.72 -3.95 23.44
CA LEU A 210 17.48 -2.98 24.51
C LEU A 210 16.42 -3.45 25.53
N SER A 211 15.45 -4.26 25.09
CA SER A 211 14.44 -4.84 26.00
C SER A 211 14.96 -5.96 26.92
N SER A 212 16.14 -6.51 26.63
CA SER A 212 16.80 -7.56 27.42
C SER A 212 17.82 -7.04 28.44
N SER A 213 18.22 -5.76 28.39
CA SER A 213 19.19 -5.17 29.34
C SER A 213 18.57 -4.43 30.52
N GLY A 214 17.24 -4.38 30.65
CA GLY A 214 16.53 -3.65 31.70
C GLY A 214 16.06 -4.50 32.89
N GLY A 215 16.57 -5.72 33.06
CA GLY A 215 16.05 -6.71 34.01
C GLY A 215 17.09 -7.30 34.95
N PHE A 216 17.99 -6.48 35.51
CA PHE A 216 18.74 -6.85 36.72
C PHE A 216 19.10 -5.59 37.51
N CYS A 217 18.30 -5.30 38.54
CA CYS A 217 18.69 -4.73 39.83
C CYS A 217 17.50 -4.90 40.79
#